data_AF-A0A765DE15-F1
#
_entry.id   AF-A0A765DE15-F1
#
_cell.length_a   1.000
_cell.length_b   1.000
_cell.length_c   1.000
_cell.angle_alpha   90.00
_cell.angle_beta   90.00
_cell.angle_gamma   90.00
#
_symmetry.space_group_name_H-M   'P 1'
#
loop_
_entity.id
_entity.type
_entity.pdbx_description
1 polymer ?
#
loop_
_entity_poly.entity_id
_entity_poly.type
_entity_poly.pdbx_seq_one_letter_code
_entity_poly.pdbx_strand_id
1 'polypeptide(L)'
;DCMAIVMQAMQWGMNPYAVAQKTHLVNGVLGYEAQLVNAVIASSSAIHGRFHYRYGGDWERCTRTQEITRDKNGKNGKYTVTERVRGWTDEDEIGLFVQVGAILRGESEITWGEPLYLSGVVTRNSPLWVSNPKQQIAYLGVKYWARLYCPEVILGVYSPDEVEQREEREINPAPVQRMSVQEITSEVSTRTSAQESAANVDAVADDLRERIDTASSVDQAKAIRADIESQKALLGTALFTELKNKAVKRYYQVNAQNKVEAVINSIPNPGEPEAAEMFAKAESTLGAAKRHLGDELHDKYRVPLDDMKPEYIG
;
A
#
# COMPACT_ATOMS: atom_id res chain seq x y z
N ASP A 1 11.90 -12.06 21.46
CA ASP A 1 11.78 -10.59 21.70
C ASP A 1 12.52 -10.10 22.94
N CYS A 2 12.16 -10.51 24.17
CA CYS A 2 12.80 -9.98 25.39
C CYS A 2 14.34 -10.08 25.40
N MET A 3 14.89 -11.25 25.06
CA MET A 3 16.34 -11.43 24.99
C MET A 3 16.98 -10.56 23.90
N ALA A 4 16.32 -10.40 22.75
CA ALA A 4 16.81 -9.54 21.67
C ALA A 4 16.87 -8.07 22.11
N ILE A 5 15.84 -7.58 22.82
CA ILE A 5 15.82 -6.22 23.40
C ILE A 5 16.95 -6.05 24.41
N VAL A 6 17.17 -7.01 25.30
CA VAL A 6 18.26 -6.96 26.29
C VAL A 6 19.62 -6.90 25.62
N MET A 7 19.89 -7.79 24.65
CA MET A 7 21.14 -7.81 23.91
C MET A 7 21.37 -6.52 23.13
N GLN A 8 20.33 -5.99 22.47
CA GLN A 8 20.40 -4.73 21.74
C GLN A 8 20.68 -3.54 22.67
N ALA A 9 20.01 -3.49 23.84
CA ALA A 9 20.23 -2.45 24.83
C ALA A 9 21.66 -2.48 25.38
N MET A 10 22.20 -3.67 25.65
CA MET A 10 23.59 -3.85 26.06
C MET A 10 24.56 -3.35 24.99
N GLN A 11 24.29 -3.64 23.71
CA GLN A 11 25.11 -3.15 22.61
C GLN A 11 25.11 -1.61 22.50
N TRP A 12 23.99 -0.97 22.76
CA TRP A 12 23.89 0.48 22.84
C TRP A 12 24.38 1.08 24.17
N GLY A 13 24.77 0.24 25.14
CA GLY A 13 25.15 0.69 26.48
C GLY A 13 23.99 1.35 27.25
N MET A 14 22.75 0.97 26.95
CA MET A 14 21.54 1.55 27.52
C MET A 14 20.83 0.60 28.50
N ASN A 15 20.02 1.16 29.40
CA ASN A 15 19.21 0.38 30.31
C ASN A 15 18.15 -0.44 29.51
N PRO A 16 18.15 -1.78 29.60
CA PRO A 16 17.25 -2.63 28.83
C PRO A 16 15.77 -2.38 29.13
N TYR A 17 15.43 -1.95 30.35
CA TYR A 17 14.07 -1.58 30.70
C TYR A 17 13.60 -0.33 29.94
N ALA A 18 14.47 0.69 29.85
CA ALA A 18 14.16 1.92 29.11
C ALA A 18 14.06 1.68 27.60
N VAL A 19 14.91 0.81 27.05
CA VAL A 19 14.85 0.38 25.64
C VAL A 19 13.54 -0.37 25.39
N ALA A 20 13.18 -1.31 26.26
CA ALA A 20 11.94 -2.07 26.15
C ALA A 20 10.69 -1.18 26.14
N GLN A 21 10.64 -0.15 27.00
CA GLN A 21 9.53 0.82 27.03
C GLN A 21 9.36 1.62 25.73
N LYS A 22 10.41 1.67 24.90
CA LYS A 22 10.47 2.39 23.64
C LYS A 22 10.52 1.45 22.42
N THR A 23 10.20 0.18 22.63
CA THR A 23 10.16 -0.85 21.60
C THR A 23 8.72 -1.32 21.41
N HIS A 24 8.33 -1.52 20.16
CA HIS A 24 7.01 -2.00 19.75
C HIS A 24 7.19 -3.31 18.98
N LEU A 25 6.25 -4.23 19.16
CA LEU A 25 6.16 -5.42 18.33
C LEU A 25 5.13 -5.15 17.23
N VAL A 26 5.56 -5.26 15.97
CA VAL A 26 4.67 -5.15 14.81
C VAL A 26 4.86 -6.43 13.99
N ASN A 27 3.94 -7.37 14.15
CA ASN A 27 3.90 -8.68 13.46
C ASN A 27 5.19 -9.49 13.64
N GLY A 28 5.60 -9.65 14.90
CA GLY A 28 6.80 -10.40 15.25
C GLY A 28 8.12 -9.68 14.95
N VAL A 29 8.10 -8.46 14.39
CA VAL A 29 9.30 -7.64 14.17
C VAL A 29 9.37 -6.54 15.22
N LEU A 30 10.55 -6.35 15.82
CA LEU A 30 10.82 -5.28 16.77
C LEU A 30 11.02 -3.95 16.03
N GLY A 31 10.18 -2.97 16.36
CA GLY A 31 10.32 -1.58 15.97
C GLY A 31 10.72 -0.70 17.15
N TYR A 32 11.63 0.25 16.95
CA TYR A 32 12.13 1.15 17.99
C TYR A 32 11.63 2.57 17.76
N GLU A 33 11.09 3.21 18.79
CA GLU A 33 10.63 4.59 18.69
C GLU A 33 11.75 5.54 18.26
N ALA A 34 11.40 6.55 17.48
CA ALA A 34 12.37 7.53 17.00
C ALA A 34 13.09 8.29 18.14
N GLN A 35 12.44 8.47 19.30
CA GLN A 35 13.09 9.06 20.48
C GLN A 35 14.27 8.21 20.96
N LEU A 36 14.11 6.88 20.96
CA LEU A 36 15.18 5.96 21.32
C LEU A 36 16.28 5.98 20.26
N VAL A 37 15.94 5.95 18.97
CA VAL A 37 16.93 6.03 17.88
C VAL A 37 17.77 7.30 17.99
N ASN A 38 17.14 8.46 18.21
CA ASN A 38 17.84 9.73 18.42
C ASN A 38 18.75 9.67 19.66
N ALA A 39 18.26 9.12 20.78
CA ALA A 39 19.07 8.95 21.99
C ALA A 39 20.30 8.07 21.73
N VAL A 40 20.14 6.94 21.03
CA VAL A 40 21.21 6.00 20.69
C VAL A 40 22.31 6.69 19.90
N ILE A 41 21.95 7.46 18.87
CA ILE A 41 22.95 8.16 18.04
C ILE A 41 23.63 9.27 18.85
N ALA A 42 22.86 10.08 19.58
CA ALA A 42 23.40 11.20 20.35
C ALA A 42 24.24 10.77 21.57
N SER A 43 24.02 9.57 22.11
CA SER A 43 24.89 9.00 23.16
C SER A 43 26.06 8.20 22.59
N SER A 44 26.02 7.88 21.30
CA SER A 44 27.13 7.22 20.63
C SER A 44 28.32 8.17 20.51
N SER A 45 29.47 7.60 20.19
CA SER A 45 30.65 8.39 19.86
C SER A 45 30.71 8.75 18.36
N ALA A 46 29.70 8.43 17.55
CA ALA A 46 29.70 8.71 16.11
C ALA A 46 29.50 10.20 15.79
N ILE A 47 28.79 10.93 16.65
CA ILE A 47 28.57 12.37 16.52
C ILE A 47 29.03 13.14 17.78
N HIS A 48 29.20 14.45 17.64
CA HIS A 48 29.45 15.37 18.74
C HIS A 48 28.21 16.22 19.00
N GLY A 49 27.74 16.24 20.25
CA GLY A 49 26.61 17.06 20.67
C GLY A 49 25.24 16.47 20.29
N ARG A 50 24.40 17.26 19.61
CA ARG A 50 23.01 16.93 19.28
C ARG A 50 22.74 17.20 17.81
N PHE A 51 21.65 16.64 17.28
CA PHE A 51 21.18 16.98 15.94
C PHE A 51 20.76 18.45 15.83
N HIS A 52 21.06 19.02 14.67
CA HIS A 52 20.65 20.33 14.23
C HIS A 52 19.58 20.20 13.15
N TYR A 53 18.69 21.18 13.10
CA TYR A 53 17.53 21.16 12.21
C TYR A 53 17.39 22.50 11.51
N ARG A 54 17.18 22.47 10.19
CA ARG A 54 16.72 23.62 9.41
C ARG A 54 15.35 23.30 8.86
N TYR A 55 14.38 24.15 9.15
CA TYR A 55 13.03 24.01 8.58
C TYR A 55 12.85 25.07 7.52
N GLY A 56 12.24 24.68 6.40
CA GLY A 56 11.79 25.61 5.37
C GLY A 56 10.32 25.41 5.04
N GLY A 57 9.76 26.42 4.37
CA GLY A 57 8.34 26.48 4.03
C GLY A 57 7.46 27.08 5.14
N ASP A 58 6.17 27.22 4.81
CA ASP A 58 5.14 27.84 5.65
C ASP A 58 4.40 26.80 6.51
N TRP A 59 5.02 26.41 7.62
CA TRP A 59 4.52 25.36 8.51
C TRP A 59 3.18 25.70 9.20
N GLU A 60 2.76 26.96 9.20
CA GLU A 60 1.49 27.37 9.83
C GLU A 60 0.28 26.73 9.13
N ARG A 61 0.41 26.38 7.85
CA ARG A 61 -0.63 25.68 7.07
C ARG A 61 -0.96 24.29 7.60
N CYS A 62 0.02 23.59 8.19
CA CYS A 62 -0.11 22.23 8.71
C CYS A 62 -0.24 22.17 10.25
N THR A 63 -1.01 23.08 10.83
CA THR A 63 -1.23 23.17 12.29
C THR A 63 -2.66 22.81 12.72
N ARG A 64 -3.60 22.74 11.78
CA ARG A 64 -5.02 22.58 12.08
C ARG A 64 -5.42 21.11 12.10
N THR A 65 -6.18 20.70 13.10
CA THR A 65 -6.79 19.35 13.16
C THR A 65 -8.30 19.44 13.09
N GLN A 66 -8.94 18.42 12.52
CA GLN A 66 -10.39 18.29 12.48
C GLN A 66 -10.83 17.00 13.16
N GLU A 67 -11.95 17.02 13.86
CA GLU A 67 -12.55 15.81 14.43
C GLU A 67 -13.63 15.30 13.48
N ILE A 68 -13.47 14.07 13.00
CA ILE A 68 -14.43 13.42 12.12
C ILE A 68 -15.01 12.22 12.85
N THR A 69 -16.33 12.14 12.83
CA THR A 69 -17.08 11.02 13.35
C THR A 69 -17.26 9.98 12.24
N ARG A 70 -16.77 8.76 12.46
CA ARG A 70 -16.89 7.64 11.51
C ARG A 70 -17.57 6.45 12.18
N ASP A 71 -18.53 5.86 11.46
CA ASP A 71 -19.12 4.58 11.87
C ASP A 71 -18.17 3.45 11.49
N LYS A 72 -17.71 2.68 12.49
CA LYS A 72 -16.95 1.46 12.32
C LYS A 72 -17.81 0.24 12.62
N ASN A 73 -17.59 -0.84 11.88
CA ASN A 73 -18.19 -2.14 12.20
C ASN A 73 -17.23 -2.90 13.11
N GLY A 74 -17.67 -3.21 14.33
CA GLY A 74 -16.97 -4.07 15.26
C GLY A 74 -17.62 -5.46 15.33
N LYS A 75 -17.01 -6.35 16.12
CA LYS A 75 -17.57 -7.68 16.41
C LYS A 75 -18.99 -7.64 16.99
N ASN A 76 -19.38 -6.54 17.65
CA ASN A 76 -20.68 -6.34 18.29
C ASN A 76 -21.61 -5.35 17.54
N GLY A 77 -21.36 -5.09 16.25
CA GLY A 77 -22.19 -4.18 15.43
C GLY A 77 -21.54 -2.83 15.12
N LYS A 78 -22.33 -1.90 14.58
CA LYS A 78 -21.88 -0.53 14.28
C LYS A 78 -21.62 0.24 15.57
N TYR A 79 -20.44 0.85 15.68
CA TYR A 79 -20.11 1.81 16.72
C TYR A 79 -19.47 3.04 16.09
N THR A 80 -19.70 4.19 16.71
CA THR A 80 -19.24 5.47 16.20
C THR A 80 -17.93 5.85 16.90
N VAL A 81 -16.91 6.18 16.12
CA VAL A 81 -15.59 6.62 16.61
C VAL A 81 -15.34 8.05 16.14
N THR A 82 -15.00 8.92 17.08
CA THR A 82 -14.47 10.26 16.78
C THR A 82 -12.96 10.14 16.60
N GLU A 83 -12.48 10.39 15.38
CA GLU A 83 -11.06 10.39 15.05
C GLU A 83 -10.59 11.81 14.75
N ARG A 84 -9.43 12.18 15.30
CA ARG A 84 -8.75 13.43 14.93
C ARG A 84 -7.96 13.20 13.64
N VAL A 85 -8.30 13.93 12.59
CA VAL A 85 -7.64 13.90 11.29
C VAL A 85 -6.97 15.25 10.99
N ARG A 86 -6.11 15.28 9.96
CA ARG A 86 -5.49 16.53 9.50
C ARG A 86 -6.55 17.47 8.95
N GLY A 87 -6.44 18.75 9.28
CA GLY A 87 -7.31 19.83 8.80
C GLY A 87 -6.70 20.62 7.63
N TRP A 88 -5.71 20.04 6.95
CA TRP A 88 -5.01 20.60 5.79
C TRP A 88 -4.93 19.57 4.65
N THR A 89 -4.57 20.03 3.47
CA THR A 89 -4.50 19.25 2.23
C THR A 89 -3.06 18.91 1.84
N ASP A 90 -2.87 18.06 0.84
CA ASP A 90 -1.52 17.73 0.34
C ASP A 90 -0.82 18.94 -0.33
N GLU A 91 -1.59 19.86 -0.90
CA GLU A 91 -1.06 21.11 -1.48
C GLU A 91 -0.43 22.01 -0.41
N ASP A 92 -1.00 22.01 0.79
CA ASP A 92 -0.47 22.77 1.94
C ASP A 92 0.91 22.26 2.39
N GLU A 93 1.26 21.02 2.06
CA GLU A 93 2.54 20.39 2.42
C GLU A 93 3.67 20.72 1.43
N ILE A 94 3.34 21.32 0.27
CA ILE A 94 4.33 21.63 -0.77
C ILE A 94 5.35 22.66 -0.26
N GLY A 95 6.63 22.33 -0.42
CA GLY A 95 7.74 23.18 0.00
C GLY A 95 8.03 23.14 1.50
N LEU A 96 7.25 22.41 2.30
CA LEU A 96 7.57 22.18 3.71
C LEU A 96 8.66 21.12 3.80
N PHE A 97 9.78 21.44 4.45
CA PHE A 97 10.87 20.48 4.63
C PHE A 97 11.59 20.64 5.96
N VAL A 98 12.32 19.58 6.33
CA VAL A 98 13.35 19.61 7.36
C VAL A 98 14.67 19.12 6.77
N GLN A 99 15.76 19.81 7.07
CA GLN A 99 17.12 19.34 6.84
C GLN A 99 17.73 19.02 8.19
N VAL A 100 18.21 17.79 8.37
CA VAL A 100 18.82 17.32 9.62
C VAL A 100 20.33 17.21 9.42
N GLY A 101 21.10 17.58 10.43
CA GLY A 101 22.56 17.43 10.42
C GLY A 101 23.11 17.21 11.82
N ALA A 102 24.33 16.69 11.89
CA ALA A 102 25.10 16.59 13.13
C ALA A 102 26.59 16.74 12.81
N ILE A 103 27.40 17.04 13.83
CA ILE A 103 28.86 17.09 13.69
C ILE A 103 29.38 15.66 13.86
N LEU A 104 30.01 15.09 12.83
CA LEU A 104 30.57 13.74 12.90
C LEU A 104 31.86 13.72 13.73
N ARG A 105 32.24 12.55 14.24
CA ARG A 105 33.49 12.40 14.98
C ARG A 105 34.68 12.81 14.11
N GLY A 106 35.48 13.74 14.63
CA GLY A 106 36.68 14.23 13.96
C GLY A 106 36.41 15.41 13.02
N GLU A 107 35.14 15.77 12.80
CA GLU A 107 34.75 16.97 12.08
C GLU A 107 34.46 18.12 13.05
N SER A 108 34.53 19.35 12.54
CA SER A 108 34.20 20.57 13.29
C SER A 108 32.95 21.28 12.78
N GLU A 109 32.54 20.98 11.55
CA GLU A 109 31.36 21.53 10.90
C GLU A 109 30.20 20.54 10.94
N ILE A 110 28.98 21.05 10.73
CA ILE A 110 27.78 20.22 10.68
C ILE A 110 27.71 19.55 9.32
N THR A 111 27.70 18.21 9.31
CA THR A 111 27.39 17.43 8.12
C THR A 111 25.87 17.38 7.96
N TRP A 112 25.37 18.17 7.00
CA TRP A 112 23.95 18.24 6.67
C TRP A 112 23.55 17.10 5.74
N GLY A 113 22.38 16.52 6.00
CA GLY A 113 21.71 15.64 5.03
C GLY A 113 20.96 16.43 3.97
N GLU A 114 20.34 15.70 3.04
CA GLU A 114 19.41 16.27 2.07
C GLU A 114 18.14 16.81 2.75
N PRO A 115 17.53 17.89 2.24
CA PRO A 115 16.21 18.35 2.69
C PRO A 115 15.14 17.27 2.48
N LEU A 116 14.47 16.87 3.56
CA LEU A 116 13.34 15.95 3.54
C LEU A 116 12.03 16.74 3.46
N TYR A 117 11.36 16.65 2.32
CA TYR A 117 10.08 17.33 2.07
C TYR A 117 8.90 16.53 2.62
N LEU A 118 7.99 17.21 3.32
CA LEU A 118 6.82 16.58 3.94
C LEU A 118 5.93 15.90 2.89
N SER A 119 5.67 16.58 1.77
CA SER A 119 4.87 16.05 0.66
C SER A 119 5.43 14.76 0.05
N GLY A 120 6.74 14.52 0.17
CA GLY A 120 7.40 13.29 -0.30
C GLY A 120 7.29 12.11 0.69
N VAL A 121 6.81 12.34 1.92
CA VAL A 121 6.68 11.29 2.94
C VAL A 121 5.37 10.54 2.75
N VAL A 122 5.46 9.35 2.15
CA VAL A 122 4.32 8.47 1.87
C VAL A 122 3.83 7.73 3.12
N THR A 123 4.75 7.17 3.91
CA THR A 123 4.39 6.33 5.07
C THR A 123 4.26 7.15 6.34
N ARG A 124 3.05 7.17 6.94
CA ARG A 124 2.70 7.97 8.13
C ARG A 124 1.85 7.15 9.10
N ASN A 125 2.43 6.10 9.68
CA ASN A 125 1.67 5.12 10.46
C ASN A 125 1.35 5.59 11.88
N SER A 126 1.97 6.69 12.33
CA SER A 126 1.68 7.33 13.61
C SER A 126 0.55 8.37 13.54
N PRO A 127 -0.41 8.38 14.48
CA PRO A 127 -1.42 9.45 14.57
C PRO A 127 -0.78 10.82 14.85
N LEU A 128 0.46 10.86 15.35
CA LEU A 128 1.19 12.10 15.60
C LEU A 128 1.55 12.85 14.31
N TRP A 129 1.48 12.23 13.13
CA TRP A 129 1.62 12.95 11.87
C TRP A 129 0.50 13.98 11.65
N VAL A 130 -0.66 13.78 12.30
CA VAL A 130 -1.80 14.71 12.25
C VAL A 130 -1.66 15.83 13.27
N SER A 131 -1.18 15.55 14.48
CA SER A 131 -1.13 16.55 15.55
C SER A 131 0.21 17.26 15.66
N ASN A 132 1.30 16.62 15.25
CA ASN A 132 2.65 17.15 15.36
C ASN A 132 3.54 16.73 14.15
N PRO A 133 3.16 17.12 12.91
CA PRO A 133 3.87 16.72 11.70
C PRO A 133 5.33 17.18 11.68
N LYS A 134 5.62 18.37 12.22
CA LYS A 134 6.95 18.97 12.24
C LYS A 134 7.94 18.15 13.08
N GLN A 135 7.48 17.59 14.20
CA GLN A 135 8.30 16.69 15.01
C GLN A 135 8.48 15.33 14.33
N GLN A 136 7.43 14.78 13.73
CA GLN A 136 7.49 13.46 13.08
C GLN A 136 8.45 13.45 11.88
N ILE A 137 8.42 14.49 11.04
CA ILE A 137 9.36 14.58 9.91
C ILE A 137 10.81 14.75 10.38
N ALA A 138 11.04 15.45 11.50
CA ALA A 138 12.38 15.61 12.07
C ALA A 138 12.94 14.26 12.56
N TYR A 139 12.10 13.45 13.20
CA TYR A 139 12.43 12.09 13.59
C TYR A 139 12.76 11.19 12.40
N LEU A 140 11.98 11.30 11.32
CA LEU A 140 12.26 10.59 10.08
C LEU A 140 13.60 11.05 9.47
N GLY A 141 13.87 12.36 9.48
CA GLY A 141 15.12 12.94 9.01
C GLY A 141 16.35 12.46 9.80
N VAL A 142 16.26 12.38 11.13
CA VAL A 142 17.32 11.81 11.99
C VAL A 142 17.65 10.38 11.57
N LYS A 143 16.61 9.56 11.33
CA LYS A 143 16.78 8.18 10.90
C LYS A 143 17.45 8.08 9.52
N TYR A 144 17.00 8.86 8.55
CA TYR A 144 17.59 8.86 7.20
C TYR A 144 19.04 9.35 7.21
N TRP A 145 19.31 10.42 7.94
CA TRP A 145 20.68 10.93 8.11
C TRP A 145 21.59 9.87 8.73
N ALA A 146 21.16 9.25 9.82
CA ALA A 146 21.98 8.28 10.53
C ALA A 146 22.18 6.97 9.76
N ARG A 147 21.25 6.57 8.89
CA ARG A 147 21.49 5.45 7.96
C ARG A 147 22.62 5.72 6.97
N LEU A 148 22.80 6.97 6.57
CA LEU A 148 23.83 7.35 5.63
C LEU A 148 25.19 7.51 6.33
N TYR A 149 25.21 8.17 7.49
CA TYR A 149 26.45 8.63 8.14
C TYR A 149 26.85 7.87 9.40
N CYS A 150 25.92 7.20 10.08
CA CYS A 150 26.20 6.38 11.27
C CYS A 150 25.49 5.00 11.22
N PRO A 151 25.56 4.26 10.10
CA PRO A 151 24.85 2.99 9.94
C PRO A 151 25.24 1.96 11.01
N GLU A 152 26.47 2.00 11.49
CA GLU A 152 27.03 1.12 12.52
C GLU A 152 26.38 1.32 13.90
N VAL A 153 25.77 2.48 14.14
CA VAL A 153 25.09 2.78 15.40
C VAL A 153 23.66 2.22 15.39
N ILE A 154 22.97 2.32 14.25
CA ILE A 154 21.59 1.85 14.08
C ILE A 154 21.53 0.36 13.75
N LEU A 155 22.54 -0.22 13.10
CA LEU A 155 22.62 -1.65 12.75
C LEU A 155 21.37 -2.19 12.03
N GLY A 156 20.70 -1.33 11.26
CA GLY A 156 19.50 -1.71 10.51
C GLY A 156 18.24 -1.87 11.36
N VAL A 157 18.18 -1.34 12.59
CA VAL A 157 16.92 -1.37 13.36
C VAL A 157 15.81 -0.59 12.65
N TYR A 158 14.59 -1.12 12.77
CA TYR A 158 13.39 -0.55 12.16
C TYR A 158 12.71 0.42 13.11
N SER A 159 12.16 1.51 12.58
CA SER A 159 11.15 2.31 13.29
C SER A 159 9.74 1.74 13.07
N PRO A 160 8.75 2.00 13.95
CA PRO A 160 7.38 1.57 13.76
C PRO A 160 6.77 1.94 12.40
N ASP A 161 7.14 3.09 11.83
CA ASP A 161 6.66 3.51 10.50
C ASP A 161 7.24 2.69 9.33
N GLU A 162 8.26 1.85 9.55
CA GLU A 162 8.90 1.03 8.50
C GLU A 162 8.48 -0.43 8.54
N VAL A 163 7.88 -0.85 9.65
CA VAL A 163 7.36 -2.19 9.79
C VAL A 163 5.92 -2.16 9.29
N GLU A 164 5.66 -2.85 8.17
CA GLU A 164 4.29 -3.02 7.68
C GLU A 164 3.43 -3.73 8.73
N GLN A 165 2.24 -3.18 9.01
CA GLN A 165 1.21 -3.88 9.75
C GLN A 165 0.60 -4.98 8.86
N ARG A 166 1.13 -6.20 8.93
CA ARG A 166 0.53 -7.42 8.39
C ARG A 166 -0.35 -8.05 9.47
N GLU A 167 -1.66 -8.07 9.29
CA GLU A 167 -2.57 -8.78 10.21
C GLU A 167 -2.07 -10.22 10.45
N GLU A 168 -1.82 -10.58 11.72
CA GLU A 168 -1.44 -11.94 12.11
C GLU A 168 -2.54 -12.90 11.65
N ARG A 169 -2.24 -13.72 10.63
CA ARG A 169 -3.06 -14.86 10.25
C ARG A 169 -2.73 -16.01 11.21
N GLU A 170 -3.74 -16.63 11.82
CA GLU A 170 -3.57 -17.90 12.52
C GLU A 170 -3.10 -18.96 11.51
N ILE A 171 -1.88 -19.47 11.69
CA ILE A 171 -1.30 -20.52 10.84
C ILE A 171 -1.52 -21.92 11.44
N ASN A 172 -2.04 -22.05 12.68
CA ASN A 172 -2.32 -23.35 13.30
C ASN A 172 -3.53 -23.32 14.28
N PRO A 173 -4.68 -23.94 13.96
CA PRO A 173 -5.64 -24.35 14.99
C PRO A 173 -5.04 -25.49 15.84
N ALA A 174 -5.39 -25.56 17.13
CA ALA A 174 -4.77 -26.48 18.10
C ALA A 174 -4.73 -27.95 17.61
N PRO A 175 -3.59 -28.66 17.78
CA PRO A 175 -3.41 -29.99 17.19
C PRO A 175 -4.16 -31.07 17.97
N VAL A 176 -4.91 -31.88 17.23
CA VAL A 176 -5.45 -33.16 17.68
C VAL A 176 -4.30 -34.18 17.70
N GLN A 177 -3.93 -34.60 18.91
CA GLN A 177 -3.31 -35.88 19.29
C GLN A 177 -2.06 -36.41 18.53
N ARG A 178 -0.88 -36.11 19.14
CA ARG A 178 0.41 -36.84 19.19
C ARG A 178 0.86 -37.68 17.97
N MET A 179 2.01 -37.31 17.39
CA MET A 179 2.84 -38.19 16.55
C MET A 179 4.30 -38.29 17.07
N SER A 180 4.98 -39.37 16.66
CA SER A 180 6.13 -40.00 17.31
C SER A 180 7.48 -39.69 16.63
N VAL A 181 8.55 -40.21 17.24
CA VAL A 181 10.00 -39.93 17.12
C VAL A 181 10.64 -40.10 15.72
N GLN A 182 9.87 -40.32 14.65
CA GLN A 182 10.42 -40.59 13.30
C GLN A 182 10.75 -39.33 12.47
N GLU A 183 10.40 -38.13 12.92
CA GLU A 183 10.56 -36.88 12.14
C GLU A 183 11.98 -36.27 12.10
N ILE A 184 12.95 -36.81 12.85
CA ILE A 184 14.31 -36.23 12.96
C ILE A 184 15.14 -36.40 11.67
N THR A 185 14.71 -37.22 10.71
CA THR A 185 15.43 -37.41 9.43
C THR A 185 14.95 -36.50 8.28
N SER A 186 14.00 -35.60 8.52
CA SER A 186 13.28 -34.83 7.48
C SER A 186 13.94 -33.50 7.07
N GLU A 187 14.96 -33.04 7.78
CA GLU A 187 15.50 -31.66 7.64
C GLU A 187 16.26 -31.38 6.33
N VAL A 188 16.58 -32.39 5.53
CA VAL A 188 17.19 -32.19 4.20
C VAL A 188 16.14 -32.09 3.09
N SER A 189 14.93 -32.63 3.28
CA SER A 189 13.82 -32.52 2.30
C SER A 189 13.08 -31.18 2.35
N THR A 190 13.18 -30.43 3.45
CA THR A 190 12.41 -29.19 3.67
C THR A 190 12.91 -27.98 2.88
N ARG A 191 14.17 -27.95 2.43
CA ARG A 191 14.66 -26.88 1.55
C ARG A 191 14.15 -27.01 0.12
N THR A 192 13.91 -28.23 -0.35
CA THR A 192 13.43 -28.49 -1.72
C THR A 192 11.92 -28.23 -1.83
N SER A 193 11.12 -28.59 -0.81
CA SER A 193 9.66 -28.45 -0.85
C SER A 193 9.15 -27.01 -0.71
N ALA A 194 9.88 -26.13 0.00
CA ALA A 194 9.51 -24.71 0.13
C ALA A 194 9.71 -23.93 -1.18
N GLN A 195 10.73 -24.30 -1.98
CA GLN A 195 10.94 -23.74 -3.32
C GLN A 195 9.89 -24.23 -4.34
N GLU A 196 9.49 -25.50 -4.27
CA GLU A 196 8.40 -26.06 -5.11
C GLU A 196 7.03 -25.45 -4.78
N SER A 197 6.77 -25.15 -3.49
CA SER A 197 5.50 -24.54 -3.06
C SER A 197 5.35 -23.09 -3.50
N ALA A 198 6.43 -22.30 -3.48
CA ALA A 198 6.43 -20.92 -3.98
C ALA A 198 6.26 -20.86 -5.51
N ALA A 199 6.94 -21.75 -6.25
CA ALA A 199 6.80 -21.86 -7.70
C ALA A 199 5.38 -22.26 -8.13
N ASN A 200 4.65 -23.00 -7.29
CA ASN A 200 3.27 -23.40 -7.55
C ASN A 200 2.27 -22.22 -7.39
N VAL A 201 2.47 -21.35 -6.39
CA VAL A 201 1.61 -20.17 -6.19
C VAL A 201 1.76 -19.16 -7.32
N ASP A 202 3.00 -18.92 -7.78
CA ASP A 202 3.25 -18.02 -8.91
C ASP A 202 2.61 -18.55 -10.21
N ALA A 203 2.72 -19.85 -10.48
CA ALA A 203 2.07 -20.48 -11.64
C ALA A 203 0.54 -20.35 -11.61
N VAL A 204 -0.07 -20.52 -10.44
CA VAL A 204 -1.52 -20.34 -10.26
C VAL A 204 -1.93 -18.87 -10.43
N ALA A 205 -1.13 -17.94 -9.95
CA ALA A 205 -1.38 -16.51 -10.14
C ALA A 205 -1.31 -16.12 -11.62
N ASP A 206 -0.35 -16.67 -12.37
CA ASP A 206 -0.19 -16.42 -13.81
C ASP A 206 -1.34 -17.02 -14.63
N ASP A 207 -1.80 -18.24 -14.34
CA ASP A 207 -3.01 -18.83 -14.96
C ASP A 207 -4.24 -17.92 -14.75
N LEU A 208 -4.41 -17.41 -13.52
CA LEU A 208 -5.52 -16.52 -13.21
C LEU A 208 -5.40 -15.18 -13.95
N ARG A 209 -4.19 -14.63 -14.14
CA ARG A 209 -3.98 -13.42 -14.95
C ARG A 209 -4.38 -13.66 -16.40
N GLU A 210 -3.94 -14.76 -16.99
CA GLU A 210 -4.27 -15.12 -18.38
C GLU A 210 -5.78 -15.32 -18.57
N ARG A 211 -6.44 -16.02 -17.64
CA ARG A 211 -7.90 -16.21 -17.68
C ARG A 211 -8.66 -14.91 -17.54
N ILE A 212 -8.19 -13.97 -16.71
CA ILE A 212 -8.79 -12.63 -16.63
C ILE A 212 -8.66 -11.91 -17.97
N ASP A 213 -7.48 -11.91 -18.58
CA ASP A 213 -7.23 -11.15 -19.82
C ASP A 213 -8.01 -11.74 -21.02
N THR A 214 -8.20 -13.05 -21.04
CA THR A 214 -8.92 -13.77 -22.11
C THR A 214 -10.44 -13.82 -21.93
N ALA A 215 -10.97 -13.46 -20.75
CA ALA A 215 -12.41 -13.51 -20.47
C ALA A 215 -13.19 -12.62 -21.45
N SER A 216 -14.10 -13.20 -22.23
CA SER A 216 -14.89 -12.50 -23.25
C SER A 216 -16.37 -12.42 -22.90
N SER A 217 -16.81 -13.04 -21.80
CA SER A 217 -18.19 -12.96 -21.32
C SER A 217 -18.28 -12.52 -19.85
N VAL A 218 -19.43 -11.92 -19.52
CA VAL A 218 -19.74 -11.49 -18.15
C VAL A 218 -19.75 -12.68 -17.19
N ASP A 219 -20.20 -13.85 -17.65
CA ASP A 219 -20.29 -15.06 -16.84
C ASP A 219 -18.91 -15.70 -16.63
N GLN A 220 -18.02 -15.66 -17.64
CA GLN A 220 -16.62 -16.04 -17.46
C GLN A 220 -15.93 -15.14 -16.44
N ALA A 221 -16.11 -13.82 -16.53
CA ALA A 221 -15.52 -12.88 -15.57
C ALA A 221 -16.04 -13.10 -14.14
N LYS A 222 -17.33 -13.44 -13.97
CA LYS A 222 -17.90 -13.83 -12.66
C LYS A 222 -17.31 -15.14 -12.14
N ALA A 223 -17.19 -16.16 -12.99
CA ALA A 223 -16.63 -17.46 -12.63
C ALA A 223 -15.17 -17.33 -12.18
N ILE A 224 -14.35 -16.56 -12.92
CA ILE A 224 -12.96 -16.27 -12.57
C ILE A 224 -12.88 -15.55 -11.22
N ARG A 225 -13.76 -14.57 -10.97
CA ARG A 225 -13.81 -13.89 -9.67
C ARG A 225 -14.15 -14.85 -8.52
N ALA A 226 -15.08 -15.78 -8.73
CA ALA A 226 -15.42 -16.80 -7.73
C ALA A 226 -14.24 -17.74 -7.46
N ASP A 227 -13.52 -18.13 -8.52
CA ASP A 227 -12.31 -18.95 -8.42
C ASP A 227 -11.20 -18.24 -7.62
N ILE A 228 -10.92 -16.97 -7.92
CA ILE A 228 -9.97 -16.15 -7.15
C ILE A 228 -10.36 -16.07 -5.66
N GLU A 229 -11.65 -15.95 -5.35
CA GLU A 229 -12.13 -15.90 -3.96
C GLU A 229 -11.96 -17.25 -3.25
N SER A 230 -12.13 -18.37 -3.96
CA SER A 230 -11.91 -19.72 -3.45
C SER A 230 -10.43 -20.00 -3.15
N GLN A 231 -9.52 -19.39 -3.91
CA GLN A 231 -8.07 -19.56 -3.80
C GLN A 231 -7.40 -18.49 -2.93
N LYS A 232 -8.18 -17.67 -2.23
CA LYS A 232 -7.68 -16.57 -1.37
C LYS A 232 -6.69 -17.03 -0.29
N ALA A 233 -6.82 -18.27 0.20
CA ALA A 233 -5.89 -18.85 1.16
C ALA A 233 -4.51 -19.11 0.52
N LEU A 234 -4.52 -19.66 -0.71
CA LEU A 234 -3.33 -20.02 -1.48
C LEU A 234 -2.57 -18.78 -2.02
N LEU A 235 -3.30 -17.83 -2.60
CA LEU A 235 -2.72 -16.64 -3.25
C LEU A 235 -2.10 -15.64 -2.26
N GLY A 236 -2.55 -15.65 -1.00
CA GLY A 236 -2.20 -14.60 -0.06
C GLY A 236 -2.84 -13.24 -0.41
N THR A 237 -2.77 -12.28 0.51
CA THR A 237 -3.55 -11.03 0.43
C THR A 237 -3.18 -10.15 -0.77
N ALA A 238 -1.89 -10.08 -1.10
CA ALA A 238 -1.38 -9.21 -2.18
C ALA A 238 -1.86 -9.67 -3.56
N LEU A 239 -1.55 -10.92 -3.95
CA LEU A 239 -1.98 -11.49 -5.23
C LEU A 239 -3.51 -11.58 -5.32
N PHE A 240 -4.19 -11.98 -4.24
CA PHE A 240 -5.65 -11.99 -4.22
C PHE A 240 -6.23 -10.61 -4.51
N THR A 241 -5.69 -9.55 -3.91
CA THR A 241 -6.19 -8.17 -4.12
C THR A 241 -5.91 -7.70 -5.54
N GLU A 242 -4.72 -7.98 -6.07
CA GLU A 242 -4.34 -7.68 -7.46
C GLU A 242 -5.30 -8.37 -8.44
N LEU A 243 -5.44 -9.69 -8.35
CA LEU A 243 -6.25 -10.51 -9.24
C LEU A 243 -7.74 -10.16 -9.14
N LYS A 244 -8.24 -9.90 -7.94
CA LYS A 244 -9.63 -9.46 -7.73
C LYS A 244 -9.89 -8.12 -8.40
N ASN A 245 -8.99 -7.14 -8.25
CA ASN A 245 -9.13 -5.83 -8.90
C ASN A 245 -9.08 -5.95 -10.42
N LYS A 246 -8.17 -6.77 -10.96
CA LYS A 246 -8.09 -7.07 -12.40
C LYS A 246 -9.38 -7.75 -12.91
N ALA A 247 -9.89 -8.77 -12.22
CA ALA A 247 -11.13 -9.45 -12.58
C ALA A 247 -12.34 -8.51 -12.56
N VAL A 248 -12.43 -7.61 -11.57
CA VAL A 248 -13.49 -6.59 -11.51
C VAL A 248 -13.39 -5.61 -12.67
N LYS A 249 -12.17 -5.13 -12.98
CA LYS A 249 -11.94 -4.25 -14.13
C LYS A 249 -12.38 -4.93 -15.44
N ARG A 250 -11.98 -6.19 -15.65
CA ARG A 250 -12.38 -6.97 -16.82
C ARG A 250 -13.89 -7.15 -16.92
N TYR A 251 -14.55 -7.48 -15.81
CA TYR A 251 -16.01 -7.59 -15.77
C TYR A 251 -16.71 -6.32 -16.29
N TYR A 252 -16.28 -5.15 -15.81
CA TYR A 252 -16.88 -3.89 -16.26
C TYR A 252 -16.55 -3.57 -17.73
N GLN A 253 -15.35 -3.92 -18.20
CA GLN A 253 -14.97 -3.78 -19.60
C GLN A 253 -15.87 -4.64 -20.52
N VAL A 254 -16.02 -5.94 -20.22
CA VAL A 254 -16.86 -6.87 -21.01
C VAL A 254 -18.34 -6.48 -20.94
N ASN A 255 -18.83 -6.07 -19.78
CA ASN A 255 -20.22 -5.59 -19.64
C ASN A 255 -20.46 -4.31 -20.46
N ALA A 256 -19.49 -3.39 -20.48
CA ALA A 256 -19.57 -2.19 -21.30
C ALA A 256 -19.56 -2.52 -22.80
N GLN A 257 -18.71 -3.46 -23.23
CA GLN A 257 -18.69 -3.97 -24.62
C GLN A 257 -20.04 -4.56 -25.01
N ASN A 258 -20.58 -5.48 -24.20
CA ASN A 258 -21.87 -6.13 -24.49
C ASN A 258 -23.01 -5.11 -24.59
N LYS A 259 -23.01 -4.06 -23.77
CA LYS A 259 -24.01 -2.98 -23.85
C LYS A 259 -23.88 -2.18 -25.13
N VAL A 260 -22.66 -1.80 -25.50
CA VAL A 260 -22.40 -1.05 -26.74
C VAL A 260 -22.79 -1.91 -27.94
N GLU A 261 -22.36 -3.17 -28.00
CA GLU A 261 -22.72 -4.10 -29.07
C GLU A 261 -24.22 -4.35 -29.16
N ALA A 262 -24.91 -4.53 -28.03
CA ALA A 262 -26.35 -4.71 -28.03
C ALA A 262 -27.09 -3.49 -28.60
N VAL A 263 -26.66 -2.28 -28.26
CA VAL A 263 -27.26 -1.06 -28.82
C VAL A 263 -26.93 -0.93 -30.31
N ILE A 264 -25.67 -1.13 -30.72
CA ILE A 264 -25.25 -1.08 -32.12
C ILE A 264 -26.01 -2.11 -32.98
N ASN A 265 -26.13 -3.36 -32.51
CA ASN A 265 -26.83 -4.42 -33.22
C ASN A 265 -28.36 -4.23 -33.26
N SER A 266 -28.89 -3.30 -32.48
CA SER A 266 -30.32 -2.94 -32.48
C SER A 266 -30.63 -1.70 -33.31
N ILE A 267 -29.63 -1.11 -33.98
CA ILE A 267 -29.84 0.01 -34.89
C ILE A 267 -30.56 -0.52 -36.15
N PRO A 268 -31.75 0.02 -36.49
CA PRO A 268 -32.48 -0.31 -37.72
C PRO A 268 -31.71 0.10 -38.99
N ASN A 269 -32.21 -0.26 -40.17
CA ASN A 269 -31.59 0.22 -41.42
C ASN A 269 -31.78 1.75 -41.57
N PRO A 270 -30.89 2.43 -42.31
CA PRO A 270 -31.06 3.83 -42.68
C PRO A 270 -32.44 4.09 -43.30
N GLY A 271 -33.16 5.09 -42.79
CA GLY A 271 -34.48 5.50 -43.30
C GLY A 271 -35.70 4.83 -42.64
N GLU A 272 -35.50 3.86 -41.73
CA GLU A 272 -36.59 3.31 -40.92
C GLU A 272 -37.02 4.28 -39.78
N PRO A 273 -38.28 4.22 -39.32
CA PRO A 273 -38.71 4.99 -38.15
C PRO A 273 -37.81 4.66 -36.94
N GLU A 274 -37.44 5.66 -36.15
CA GLU A 274 -36.56 5.52 -34.96
C GLU A 274 -35.07 5.24 -35.25
N ALA A 275 -34.65 5.09 -36.52
CA ALA A 275 -33.25 4.80 -36.86
C ALA A 275 -32.27 5.88 -36.35
N ALA A 276 -32.59 7.16 -36.56
CA ALA A 276 -31.78 8.28 -36.08
C ALA A 276 -31.71 8.37 -34.55
N GLU A 277 -32.81 8.03 -33.85
CA GLU A 277 -32.88 8.05 -32.39
C GLU A 277 -32.08 6.91 -31.78
N MET A 278 -32.17 5.71 -32.35
CA MET A 278 -31.38 4.55 -31.93
C MET A 278 -29.88 4.72 -32.22
N PHE A 279 -29.53 5.41 -33.32
CA PHE A 279 -28.15 5.77 -33.64
C PHE A 279 -27.57 6.76 -32.60
N ALA A 280 -28.29 7.82 -32.27
CA ALA A 280 -27.89 8.78 -31.23
C ALA A 280 -27.74 8.11 -29.84
N LYS A 281 -28.60 7.12 -29.55
CA LYS A 281 -28.49 6.30 -28.33
C LYS A 281 -27.23 5.44 -28.33
N ALA A 282 -26.80 4.91 -29.48
CA ALA A 282 -25.55 4.17 -29.62
C ALA A 282 -24.33 5.06 -29.33
N GLU A 283 -24.29 6.28 -29.89
CA GLU A 283 -23.23 7.26 -29.64
C GLU A 283 -23.15 7.64 -28.15
N SER A 284 -24.30 7.93 -27.53
CA SER A 284 -24.39 8.25 -26.10
C SER A 284 -23.92 7.10 -25.22
N THR A 285 -24.31 5.86 -25.55
CA THR A 285 -23.92 4.66 -24.81
C THR A 285 -22.42 4.40 -24.93
N LEU A 286 -21.84 4.58 -26.12
CA LEU A 286 -20.40 4.45 -26.35
C LEU A 286 -19.60 5.51 -25.56
N GLY A 287 -20.05 6.77 -25.57
CA GLY A 287 -19.43 7.84 -24.80
C GLY A 287 -19.43 7.58 -23.30
N ALA A 288 -20.56 7.09 -22.76
CA ALA A 288 -20.67 6.70 -21.36
C ALA A 288 -19.78 5.48 -21.00
N ALA A 289 -19.57 4.57 -21.96
CA ALA A 289 -18.75 3.37 -21.79
C ALA A 289 -17.24 3.64 -21.85
N LYS A 290 -16.79 4.82 -22.33
CA LYS A 290 -15.37 5.15 -22.54
C LYS A 290 -14.48 4.85 -21.34
N ARG A 291 -14.92 5.18 -20.13
CA ARG A 291 -14.17 4.94 -18.87
C ARG A 291 -13.81 3.47 -18.65
N HIS A 292 -14.66 2.55 -19.11
CA HIS A 292 -14.48 1.11 -18.91
C HIS A 292 -13.85 0.41 -20.10
N LEU A 293 -14.06 0.93 -21.32
CA LEU A 293 -13.47 0.39 -22.55
C LEU A 293 -11.98 0.75 -22.69
N GLY A 294 -11.59 1.96 -22.29
CA GLY A 294 -10.28 2.54 -22.64
C GLY A 294 -10.27 3.06 -24.08
N ASP A 295 -9.23 3.81 -24.45
CA ASP A 295 -9.21 4.55 -25.71
C ASP A 295 -9.19 3.64 -26.95
N GLU A 296 -8.41 2.56 -26.95
CA GLU A 296 -8.31 1.65 -28.11
C GLU A 296 -9.64 0.97 -28.45
N LEU A 297 -10.31 0.39 -27.45
CA LEU A 297 -11.59 -0.29 -27.63
C LEU A 297 -12.72 0.68 -27.91
N HIS A 298 -12.70 1.86 -27.28
CA HIS A 298 -13.66 2.91 -27.58
C HIS A 298 -13.54 3.34 -29.05
N ASP A 299 -12.31 3.54 -29.54
CA ASP A 299 -12.07 3.96 -30.91
C ASP A 299 -12.46 2.90 -31.94
N LYS A 300 -12.32 1.62 -31.59
CA LYS A 300 -12.79 0.49 -32.42
C LYS A 300 -14.30 0.56 -32.71
N TYR A 301 -15.12 1.04 -31.78
CA TYR A 301 -16.56 1.23 -32.01
C TYR A 301 -16.90 2.64 -32.54
N ARG A 302 -16.11 3.66 -32.16
CA ARG A 302 -16.32 5.04 -32.59
C ARG A 302 -16.13 5.20 -34.10
N VAL A 303 -15.04 4.65 -34.65
CA VAL A 303 -14.70 4.83 -36.08
C VAL A 303 -15.80 4.31 -37.01
N PRO A 304 -16.31 3.07 -36.86
CA PRO A 304 -17.42 2.59 -37.68
C PRO A 304 -18.72 3.40 -37.52
N LEU A 305 -19.01 3.88 -36.29
CA LEU A 305 -20.16 4.75 -36.07
C LEU A 305 -19.99 6.09 -36.78
N ASP A 306 -18.82 6.73 -36.69
CA ASP A 306 -18.56 7.98 -37.39
C ASP A 306 -18.68 7.82 -38.92
N ASP A 307 -18.24 6.69 -39.47
CA ASP A 307 -18.35 6.37 -40.90
C ASP A 307 -19.82 6.16 -41.35
N MET A 308 -20.65 5.53 -40.52
CA MET A 308 -22.07 5.28 -40.80
C MET A 308 -22.97 6.50 -40.54
N LYS A 309 -22.52 7.45 -39.72
CA LYS A 309 -23.29 8.62 -39.27
C LYS A 309 -23.99 9.42 -40.40
N PRO A 310 -23.38 9.65 -41.58
CA PRO A 310 -24.03 10.37 -42.67
C PRO A 310 -25.28 9.67 -43.22
N GLU A 311 -25.39 8.34 -43.08
CA GLU A 311 -26.54 7.57 -43.57
C GLU A 311 -27.75 7.64 -42.62
N TYR A 312 -27.52 7.96 -41.34
CA TYR A 312 -28.53 7.94 -40.29
C TYR A 312 -29.03 9.33 -39.85
N ILE A 313 -28.24 10.37 -40.09
CA ILE A 313 -28.51 11.77 -39.67
C ILE A 313 -28.62 12.71 -40.89
N GLY A 314 -28.49 12.16 -42.11
CA GLY A 314 -28.58 12.87 -43.40
C GLY A 314 -29.99 13.10 -43.90
#